data_AF-A0A4R4Y2K2-F1
#
_entry.id   AF-A0A4R4Y2K2-F1
#
_cell.length_a   1.000
_cell.length_b   1.000
_cell.length_c   1.000
_cell.angle_alpha   90.00
_cell.angle_beta   90.00
_cell.angle_gamma   90.00
#
_symmetry.space_group_name_H-M   'P 1'
#
loop_
_entity.id
_entity.type
_entity.pdbx_description
1 polymer ?
#
loop_
_entity_poly.entity_id
_entity_poly.type
_entity_poly.pdbx_seq_one_letter_code
_entity_poly.pdbx_strand_id
1 'polypeptide(L)'
;MSRVDDRPSGRWSAAIDALAASLGAHLGQRVTVVGSSQIEDGFSCLVRGPEPSGSTLQMAWEGVLGMQYFEGKPDISVSLFLYSRGRRLRLDDQPGSYLGIVYEGPFDGSGTWRDMGWLQDDFGEFDAHDHYGG
;
A
#
# COMPACT_ATOMS: atom_id res chain seq x y z
N MET A 1 19.40 11.51 -16.53
CA MET A 1 18.87 12.63 -15.72
C MET A 1 18.47 12.07 -14.37
N SER A 2 19.19 12.44 -13.31
CA SER A 2 18.89 12.00 -11.95
C SER A 2 17.60 12.70 -11.51
N ARG A 3 16.52 11.95 -11.28
CA ARG A 3 15.34 12.49 -10.58
C ARG A 3 15.80 12.79 -9.16
N VAL A 4 15.75 14.06 -8.80
CA VAL A 4 15.88 14.50 -7.41
C VAL A 4 14.73 13.85 -6.65
N ASP A 5 15.08 13.11 -5.60
CA ASP A 5 14.21 12.41 -4.68
C ASP A 5 13.51 13.48 -3.81
N ASP A 6 12.55 14.20 -4.40
CA ASP A 6 11.82 15.29 -3.75
C ASP A 6 10.75 14.68 -2.84
N ARG A 7 11.18 14.07 -1.74
CA ARG A 7 10.26 13.56 -0.71
C ARG A 7 9.60 14.76 -0.04
N PRO A 8 8.27 14.92 -0.11
CA PRO A 8 7.59 15.98 0.62
C PRO A 8 7.86 15.79 2.13
N SER A 9 8.56 16.75 2.72
CA SER A 9 8.77 16.82 4.17
C SER A 9 7.46 17.28 4.81
N GLY A 10 6.72 16.35 5.39
CA GLY A 10 5.48 16.64 6.11
C GLY A 10 5.52 16.06 7.52
N ARG A 11 4.55 16.45 8.36
CA ARG A 11 4.50 16.04 9.77
C ARG A 11 4.48 14.51 9.95
N TRP A 12 4.01 13.80 8.92
CA TRP A 12 3.89 12.34 8.93
C TRP A 12 5.09 11.62 8.35
N SER A 13 6.10 12.30 7.80
CA SER A 13 7.21 11.63 7.09
C SER A 13 7.92 10.58 7.94
N ALA A 14 8.20 10.87 9.21
CA ALA A 14 8.83 9.90 10.12
C ALA A 14 7.92 8.67 10.40
N ALA A 15 6.61 8.89 10.53
CA ALA A 15 5.64 7.82 10.71
C ALA A 15 5.50 6.97 9.44
N ILE A 16 5.45 7.60 8.27
CA ILE A 16 5.38 6.91 6.97
C ILE A 16 6.61 6.03 6.78
N ASP A 17 7.81 6.55 7.04
CA ASP A 17 9.06 5.78 6.91
C ASP A 17 9.07 4.58 7.87
N ALA A 18 8.66 4.79 9.12
CA ALA A 18 8.62 3.73 10.13
C ALA A 18 7.58 2.65 9.82
N LEU A 19 6.37 3.05 9.42
CA LEU A 19 5.29 2.14 9.04
C LEU A 19 5.63 1.37 7.75
N ALA A 20 6.21 2.02 6.75
CA ALA A 20 6.65 1.35 5.52
C ALA A 20 7.77 0.32 5.79
N ALA A 21 8.73 0.66 6.66
CA ALA A 21 9.77 -0.28 7.09
C ALA A 21 9.17 -1.48 7.85
N SER A 22 8.24 -1.22 8.77
CA SER A 22 7.53 -2.26 9.54
C SER A 22 6.68 -3.17 8.64
N LEU A 23 5.95 -2.60 7.68
CA LEU A 23 5.21 -3.35 6.66
C LEU A 23 6.15 -4.25 5.86
N GLY A 24 7.33 -3.74 5.49
CA GLY A 24 8.32 -4.54 4.78
C GLY A 24 8.84 -5.72 5.60
N ALA A 25 9.02 -5.53 6.90
CA ALA A 25 9.35 -6.63 7.80
C ALA A 25 8.20 -7.66 7.87
N HIS A 26 6.94 -7.22 7.96
CA HIS A 26 5.75 -8.10 7.95
C HIS A 26 5.63 -8.92 6.67
N LEU A 27 5.82 -8.27 5.51
CA LEU A 27 5.71 -8.91 4.20
C LEU A 27 6.95 -9.75 3.83
N GLY A 28 8.04 -9.65 4.58
CA GLY A 28 9.33 -10.26 4.23
C GLY A 28 9.94 -9.70 2.95
N GLN A 29 9.57 -8.47 2.56
CA GLN A 29 9.96 -7.83 1.30
C GLN A 29 10.28 -6.35 1.51
N ARG A 30 11.09 -5.77 0.62
CA ARG A 30 11.29 -4.31 0.64
C ARG A 30 10.00 -3.61 0.19
N VAL A 31 9.59 -2.62 0.95
CA VAL A 31 8.53 -1.67 0.60
C VAL A 31 9.16 -0.35 0.19
N THR A 32 8.72 0.20 -0.93
CA THR A 32 9.15 1.53 -1.40
C THR A 32 7.95 2.46 -1.43
N VAL A 33 8.05 3.61 -0.75
CA VAL A 33 7.07 4.70 -0.88
C VAL A 33 7.38 5.46 -2.17
N VAL A 34 6.41 5.51 -3.09
CA VAL A 34 6.54 6.11 -4.42
C VAL A 34 5.97 7.53 -4.44
N GLY A 35 4.96 7.78 -3.62
CA GLY A 35 4.34 9.09 -3.44
C GLY A 35 3.55 9.13 -2.15
N SER A 36 3.37 10.33 -1.60
CA SER A 36 2.58 10.55 -0.40
C SER A 36 1.75 11.81 -0.52
N SER A 37 0.48 11.72 -0.16
CA SER A 37 -0.39 12.85 0.15
C SER A 37 -0.54 12.93 1.67
N GLN A 38 -0.19 14.06 2.25
CA GLN A 38 -0.29 14.30 3.70
C GLN A 38 -1.27 15.44 3.94
N ILE A 39 -2.22 15.23 4.83
CA ILE A 39 -3.11 16.28 5.33
C ILE A 39 -2.81 16.49 6.81
N GLU A 40 -3.61 17.32 7.48
CA GLU A 40 -3.58 17.41 8.93
C GLU A 40 -3.83 16.01 9.51
N ASP A 41 -5.06 15.52 9.51
CA ASP A 41 -5.41 14.32 10.29
C ASP A 41 -5.22 12.99 9.56
N GLY A 42 -4.23 12.90 8.68
CA GLY A 42 -3.98 11.67 7.95
C GLY A 42 -2.93 11.75 6.86
N PHE A 43 -2.67 10.60 6.25
CA PHE A 43 -1.88 10.49 5.04
C PHE A 43 -2.37 9.33 4.17
N SER A 44 -2.02 9.39 2.88
CA SER A 44 -2.16 8.28 1.95
C SER A 44 -0.89 8.18 1.11
N CYS A 45 -0.28 6.99 1.10
CA CYS A 45 0.97 6.74 0.41
C CYS A 45 0.80 5.65 -0.63
N LEU A 46 1.25 5.91 -1.86
CA LEU A 46 1.45 4.86 -2.85
C LEU A 46 2.73 4.11 -2.48
N VAL A 47 2.59 2.80 -2.22
CA VAL A 47 3.69 1.90 -1.89
C VAL A 47 3.80 0.79 -2.92
N ARG A 48 5.01 0.27 -3.12
CA ARG A 48 5.25 -0.87 -4.02
C ARG A 48 6.25 -1.86 -3.45
N GLY A 49 6.11 -3.10 -3.88
CA GLY A 49 7.07 -4.16 -3.64
C GLY A 49 8.30 -4.08 -4.54
N PRO A 50 9.17 -5.10 -4.48
CA PRO A 50 10.28 -5.24 -5.41
C PRO A 50 9.81 -5.36 -6.87
N GLU A 51 10.67 -4.95 -7.80
CA GLU A 51 10.43 -5.22 -9.23
C GLU A 51 10.37 -6.74 -9.48
N PRO A 52 9.49 -7.21 -10.37
CA PRO A 52 9.36 -8.63 -10.66
C PRO A 52 10.66 -9.17 -11.26
N SER A 53 11.23 -10.19 -10.61
CA SER A 53 12.43 -10.88 -11.08
C SER A 53 12.08 -12.23 -11.69
N GLY A 54 12.75 -12.61 -12.79
CA GLY A 54 12.57 -13.91 -13.44
C GLY A 54 11.72 -13.87 -14.71
N SER A 55 11.73 -14.99 -15.45
CA SER A 55 11.13 -15.09 -16.79
C SER A 55 9.74 -15.71 -16.83
N THR A 56 9.32 -16.44 -15.80
CA THR A 56 8.10 -17.27 -15.81
C THR A 56 6.98 -16.67 -14.96
N LEU A 57 7.19 -16.53 -13.66
CA LEU A 57 6.20 -16.01 -12.71
C LEU A 57 6.58 -14.60 -12.26
N GLN A 58 6.37 -13.62 -13.14
CA GLN A 58 6.62 -12.21 -12.85
C GLN A 58 5.50 -11.65 -11.97
N MET A 59 5.68 -11.77 -10.65
CA MET A 59 4.76 -11.21 -9.65
C MET A 59 5.27 -9.86 -9.15
N ALA A 60 4.37 -8.89 -9.08
CA ALA A 60 4.61 -7.59 -8.48
C ALA A 60 3.40 -7.19 -7.64
N TRP A 61 3.57 -6.17 -6.81
CA TRP A 61 2.45 -5.58 -6.09
C TRP A 61 2.64 -4.09 -5.89
N GLU A 62 1.52 -3.39 -5.88
CA GLU A 62 1.38 -1.99 -5.47
C GLU A 62 0.33 -1.92 -4.37
N GLY A 63 0.28 -0.83 -3.62
CA GLY A 63 -0.72 -0.65 -2.60
C GLY A 63 -0.82 0.77 -2.10
N VAL A 64 -1.84 1.00 -1.29
CA VAL A 64 -2.07 2.28 -0.62
C VAL A 64 -1.91 2.05 0.87
N LEU A 65 -0.86 2.66 1.45
CA LEU A 65 -0.65 2.74 2.90
C LEU A 65 -1.32 4.02 3.40
N GLY A 66 -2.42 3.86 4.12
CA GLY A 66 -3.26 4.96 4.60
C GLY A 66 -3.28 5.07 6.11
N MET A 67 -3.48 6.29 6.58
CA MET A 67 -3.88 6.57 7.95
C MET A 67 -4.93 7.67 7.99
N GLN A 68 -5.97 7.44 8.77
CA GLN A 68 -6.99 8.44 9.11
C GLN A 68 -7.37 8.29 10.58
N TYR A 69 -7.99 9.31 11.17
CA TYR A 69 -8.64 9.15 12.47
C TYR A 69 -10.08 8.66 12.30
N PHE A 70 -10.42 7.55 12.95
CA PHE A 70 -11.77 7.04 13.08
C PHE A 70 -12.13 6.98 14.57
N GLU A 71 -13.24 7.63 14.96
CA GLU A 71 -13.67 7.74 16.37
C GLU A 71 -12.56 8.23 17.33
N GLY A 72 -11.74 9.17 16.85
CA GLY A 72 -10.63 9.76 17.63
C GLY A 72 -9.41 8.85 17.80
N LYS A 73 -9.38 7.70 17.14
CA LYS A 73 -8.23 6.78 17.12
C LYS A 73 -7.64 6.70 15.72
N PRO A 74 -6.32 6.55 15.58
CA PRO A 74 -5.74 6.30 14.28
C PRO A 74 -6.15 4.91 13.79
N ASP A 75 -6.64 4.88 12.57
CA ASP A 75 -6.88 3.68 11.78
C ASP A 75 -5.83 3.66 10.66
N ILE A 76 -4.97 2.63 10.70
CA ILE A 76 -3.84 2.48 9.79
C ILE A 76 -4.02 1.16 9.05
N SER A 77 -4.03 1.24 7.73
CA SER A 77 -4.22 0.07 6.89
C SER A 77 -3.47 0.17 5.58
N VAL A 78 -3.31 -0.98 4.95
CA VAL A 78 -2.76 -1.15 3.62
C VAL A 78 -3.73 -1.97 2.78
N SER A 79 -4.06 -1.46 1.60
CA SER A 79 -4.68 -2.23 0.53
C SER A 79 -3.61 -2.62 -0.48
N LEU A 80 -3.36 -3.92 -0.66
CA LEU A 80 -2.38 -4.44 -1.62
C LEU A 80 -3.06 -5.02 -2.85
N PHE A 81 -2.56 -4.64 -4.02
CA PHE A 81 -3.00 -5.09 -5.33
C PHE A 81 -1.89 -5.92 -5.98
N LEU A 82 -2.19 -7.16 -6.34
CA LEU A 82 -1.22 -8.06 -6.96
C LEU A 82 -1.28 -7.94 -8.48
N TYR A 83 -0.12 -8.07 -9.11
CA TYR A 83 0.03 -8.05 -10.55
C TYR A 83 0.84 -9.26 -11.01
N SER A 84 0.46 -9.81 -12.17
CA SER A 84 1.28 -10.76 -12.91
C SER A 84 1.48 -10.29 -14.34
N ARG A 85 2.74 -10.16 -14.77
CA ARG A 85 3.10 -9.71 -16.14
C ARG A 85 2.38 -8.42 -16.56
N GLY A 86 2.31 -7.45 -15.64
CA GLY A 86 1.66 -6.15 -15.85
C GLY A 86 0.13 -6.16 -15.80
N ARG A 87 -0.51 -7.30 -15.48
CA ARG A 87 -1.97 -7.39 -15.32
C ARG A 87 -2.34 -7.50 -13.86
N ARG A 88 -3.28 -6.69 -13.40
CA ARG A 88 -3.83 -6.77 -12.05
C ARG A 88 -4.59 -8.09 -11.87
N LEU A 89 -4.35 -8.77 -10.76
CA LEU A 89 -5.01 -10.02 -10.40
C LEU A 89 -6.22 -9.75 -9.52
N ARG A 90 -7.23 -10.60 -9.65
CA ARG A 90 -8.43 -10.60 -8.80
C ARG A 90 -8.86 -12.02 -8.49
N LEU A 91 -9.69 -12.19 -7.46
CA LEU A 91 -10.41 -13.43 -7.21
C LEU A 91 -11.49 -13.66 -8.27
N ASP A 92 -11.73 -14.92 -8.62
CA ASP A 92 -12.62 -15.31 -9.73
C ASP A 92 -14.08 -14.89 -9.52
N ASP A 93 -14.51 -14.79 -8.26
CA ASP A 93 -15.88 -14.46 -7.84
C ASP A 93 -16.10 -12.97 -7.56
N GLN A 94 -15.11 -12.11 -7.81
CA GLN A 94 -15.16 -10.69 -7.50
C GLN A 94 -14.82 -9.82 -8.72
N PRO A 95 -15.50 -8.66 -8.89
CA PRO A 95 -15.18 -7.73 -9.98
C PRO A 95 -13.78 -7.13 -9.84
N GLY A 96 -13.33 -6.93 -8.60
CA GLY A 96 -11.98 -6.58 -8.21
C GLY A 96 -11.72 -7.02 -6.78
N SER A 97 -10.46 -7.24 -6.43
CA SER A 97 -10.08 -7.63 -5.08
C SER A 97 -8.72 -7.07 -4.68
N TYR A 98 -8.50 -6.97 -3.37
CA TYR A 98 -7.24 -6.57 -2.77
C TYR A 98 -6.99 -7.32 -1.47
N LEU A 99 -5.72 -7.41 -1.06
CA LEU A 99 -5.36 -7.95 0.25
C LEU A 99 -5.35 -6.79 1.25
N GLY A 100 -6.23 -6.86 2.25
CA GLY A 100 -6.28 -5.89 3.34
C GLY A 100 -5.36 -6.28 4.48
N ILE A 101 -4.58 -5.32 4.98
CA ILE A 101 -3.71 -5.51 6.16
C ILE A 101 -3.90 -4.30 7.07
N VAL A 102 -4.14 -4.52 8.36
CA VAL A 102 -4.33 -3.44 9.34
C VAL A 102 -3.17 -3.41 10.31
N TYR A 103 -2.86 -2.22 10.82
CA TYR A 103 -1.80 -2.02 11.81
C TYR A 103 -2.38 -1.55 13.14
N GLU A 104 -1.97 -2.22 14.21
CA GLU A 104 -2.36 -1.92 15.58
C GLU A 104 -1.10 -1.54 16.38
N GLY A 105 -0.98 -0.25 16.75
CA GLY A 105 0.11 0.23 17.60
C GLY A 105 0.51 1.69 17.37
N PRO A 106 1.67 2.11 17.93
CA PRO A 106 2.18 3.47 17.78
C PRO A 106 2.66 3.77 16.36
N PHE A 107 2.79 5.05 15.97
CA PHE A 107 3.23 5.44 14.63
C PHE A 107 4.72 5.20 14.32
N ASP A 108 5.49 4.71 15.29
CA ASP A 108 6.92 4.42 15.15
C ASP A 108 7.22 3.04 14.54
N GLY A 109 6.18 2.34 14.05
CA GLY A 109 6.31 1.04 13.40
C GLY A 109 6.51 -0.15 14.35
N SER A 110 6.50 0.07 15.67
CA SER A 110 6.69 -0.99 16.70
C SER A 110 5.44 -1.84 16.99
N GLY A 111 4.31 -1.50 16.40
CA GLY A 111 3.04 -2.21 16.50
C GLY A 111 3.01 -3.50 15.69
N THR A 112 1.81 -4.04 15.51
CA THR A 112 1.58 -5.33 14.86
C THR A 112 0.72 -5.17 13.62
N TRP A 113 1.13 -5.80 12.52
CA TRP A 113 0.33 -5.95 11.32
C TRP A 113 -0.53 -7.21 11.41
N ARG A 114 -1.79 -7.11 11.00
CA ARG A 114 -2.75 -8.22 10.96
C ARG A 114 -3.36 -8.32 9.57
N ASP A 115 -3.25 -9.50 8.99
CA ASP A 115 -3.83 -9.79 7.68
C ASP A 115 -5.35 -9.94 7.82
N MET A 116 -6.10 -9.15 7.04
CA MET A 116 -7.56 -9.24 6.96
C MET A 116 -8.01 -10.24 5.89
N GLY A 117 -7.08 -10.66 5.02
CA GLY A 117 -7.36 -11.51 3.87
C GLY A 117 -7.84 -10.72 2.65
N TRP A 118 -8.37 -11.44 1.67
CA TRP A 118 -8.88 -10.85 0.45
C TRP A 118 -10.21 -10.16 0.67
N LEU A 119 -10.29 -8.91 0.24
CA LEU A 119 -11.47 -8.06 0.31
C LEU A 119 -11.91 -7.69 -1.10
N GLN A 120 -13.22 -7.51 -1.25
CA GLN A 120 -13.81 -7.05 -2.49
C GLN A 120 -13.53 -5.55 -2.66
N ASP A 121 -13.22 -5.15 -3.89
CA ASP A 121 -13.20 -3.74 -4.26
C ASP A 121 -14.62 -3.22 -4.50
N ASP A 122 -15.21 -2.69 -3.42
CA ASP A 122 -16.59 -2.19 -3.43
C ASP A 122 -16.75 -0.83 -4.12
N PHE A 123 -15.65 -0.12 -4.39
CA PHE A 123 -15.66 1.22 -4.97
C PHE A 123 -15.30 1.22 -6.47
N GLY A 124 -15.00 0.06 -7.05
CA GLY A 124 -14.68 -0.08 -8.48
C GLY A 124 -13.34 0.55 -8.86
N GLU A 125 -12.43 0.71 -7.90
CA GLU A 125 -11.06 1.22 -8.14
C GLU A 125 -10.25 0.30 -9.07
N PHE A 126 -10.59 -0.98 -9.13
CA PHE A 126 -10.06 -1.98 -10.04
C PHE A 126 -10.43 -1.65 -11.48
N ASP A 127 -11.73 -1.50 -11.76
CA ASP A 127 -12.23 -1.17 -13.09
C ASP A 127 -11.74 0.21 -13.54
N ALA A 128 -11.71 1.19 -12.61
CA ALA A 128 -11.17 2.52 -12.90
C ALA A 128 -9.67 2.47 -13.23
N HIS A 129 -8.88 1.66 -12.52
CA HIS A 129 -7.46 1.48 -12.81
C HIS A 129 -7.24 0.83 -14.18
N ASP A 130 -7.97 -0.25 -14.50
CA ASP A 130 -7.87 -0.92 -15.80
C ASP A 130 -8.30 0.00 -16.96
N HIS A 131 -9.24 0.92 -16.72
CA HIS A 131 -9.77 1.80 -17.76
C HIS A 131 -8.97 3.10 -17.95
N TYR A 132 -8.39 3.67 -16.88
CA TYR A 132 -7.77 5.00 -16.90
C TYR A 132 -6.30 5.05 -16.42
N GLY A 133 -5.78 3.98 -15.82
CA GLY A 133 -4.46 3.95 -15.16
C GLY A 133 -3.29 3.46 -16.01
N GLY A 134 -3.53 3.17 -17.30
CA GLY A 134 -2.51 2.65 -18.24
C GLY A 134 -1.48 3.67 -18.70
#